data_AF-B4FMV5-F1
#
_entry.id   AF-B4FMV5-F1
#
_cell.length_a   1.000
_cell.length_b   1.000
_cell.length_c   1.000
_cell.angle_alpha   90.00
_cell.angle_beta   90.00
_cell.angle_gamma   90.00
#
_symmetry.space_group_name_H-M   'P 1'
#
loop_
_entity.id
_entity.type
_entity.pdbx_description
1 polymer ?
#
loop_
_entity_poly.entity_id
_entity_poly.type
_entity_poly.pdbx_seq_one_letter_code
_entity_poly.pdbx_strand_id
1 'polypeptide(L)'
;MVTLHFLPFSYPEMSSTPPSVHPVLTTGNSETSSPFLSGFVTIADAYGHVQLAGITCLGECFVVEMKGWKEPAPLQLDLESKIVKDVEPPATGMISKELIAGPDPPILPSSSSLKSLTPDSIEGKSTLHHYIKVFHEYYVEYGHKVFIELKEHADYLKTEMEDKQKRLEAVKKSLISVEAKDGDINKRIDRAFKVYELLEKRIDSFKMLPAANKKPLTQAEQEFKSQLDRFADVELDALRSSIAALSARMKRFAQQSTGSAASTGMVPWQAQRAGRSHISESQMSLLKSSLEKLSLLNEENSLKLRLIDHELKNQER
;
A
#
# COMPACT_ATOMS: atom_id res chain seq x y z
N MET A 1 20.19 -8.06 4.08
CA MET A 1 19.69 -9.13 4.97
C MET A 1 18.21 -8.85 5.19
N VAL A 2 17.32 -9.80 4.90
CA VAL A 2 15.86 -9.62 5.05
C VAL A 2 15.44 -10.35 6.31
N THR A 3 14.90 -9.62 7.28
CA THR A 3 14.36 -10.18 8.53
C THR A 3 12.84 -10.04 8.52
N LEU A 4 12.15 -11.16 8.66
CA LEU A 4 10.69 -11.23 8.78
C LEU A 4 10.31 -11.21 10.26
N HIS A 5 9.52 -10.21 10.66
CA HIS A 5 8.98 -10.09 12.00
C HIS A 5 7.46 -10.23 11.95
N PHE A 6 6.94 -11.24 12.65
CA PHE A 6 5.50 -11.41 12.87
C PHE A 6 5.12 -10.70 14.17
N LEU A 7 4.05 -9.90 14.11
CA LEU A 7 3.61 -9.14 15.28
C LEU A 7 2.89 -10.08 16.27
N PRO A 8 3.00 -9.85 17.59
CA PRO A 8 2.49 -10.75 18.63
C PRO A 8 0.95 -10.88 18.67
N PHE A 9 0.23 -10.20 17.79
CA PHE A 9 -1.23 -10.21 17.72
C PHE A 9 -1.77 -11.16 16.64
N SER A 10 -0.89 -11.84 15.89
CA SER A 10 -1.28 -12.56 14.67
C SER A 10 -1.81 -13.98 14.86
N TYR A 11 -1.92 -14.50 16.09
CA TYR A 11 -2.62 -15.78 16.35
C TYR A 11 -3.28 -15.81 17.74
N PRO A 12 -4.60 -15.98 17.85
CA PRO A 12 -5.19 -16.69 18.97
C PRO A 12 -5.14 -18.19 18.65
N GLU A 13 -4.35 -18.94 19.42
CA GLU A 13 -4.39 -20.41 19.50
C GLU A 13 -4.27 -21.18 18.18
N MET A 14 -3.07 -21.68 17.85
CA MET A 14 -2.89 -23.06 17.38
C MET A 14 -1.40 -23.44 17.36
N SER A 15 -1.16 -24.69 17.74
CA SER A 15 0.10 -25.40 17.84
C SER A 15 0.90 -25.47 16.53
N SER A 16 2.18 -25.14 16.61
CA SER A 16 3.32 -25.78 15.94
C SER A 16 3.16 -26.29 14.49
N THR A 17 2.63 -25.48 13.57
CA THR A 17 2.86 -25.71 12.13
C THR A 17 4.06 -24.89 11.66
N PRO A 18 5.02 -25.50 10.94
CA PRO A 18 6.18 -24.78 10.41
C PRO A 18 5.71 -23.71 9.40
N PRO A 19 6.42 -22.56 9.30
CA PRO A 19 5.98 -21.44 8.47
C PRO A 19 5.96 -21.84 7.00
N SER A 20 4.80 -21.73 6.35
CA SER A 20 4.69 -21.92 4.91
C SER A 20 5.15 -20.66 4.18
N VAL A 21 6.24 -20.79 3.43
CA VAL A 21 6.77 -19.71 2.60
C VAL A 21 5.97 -19.69 1.30
N HIS A 22 5.16 -18.65 1.09
CA HIS A 22 4.43 -18.43 -0.16
C HIS A 22 5.09 -17.30 -0.96
N PRO A 23 5.31 -17.46 -2.28
CA PRO A 23 5.88 -16.42 -3.11
C PRO A 23 4.91 -15.24 -3.25
N VAL A 24 5.36 -14.04 -2.87
CA VAL A 24 4.59 -12.78 -2.96
C VAL A 24 4.52 -12.25 -4.40
N LEU A 25 5.41 -12.72 -5.28
CA LEU A 25 5.44 -12.36 -6.69
C LEU A 25 5.36 -13.64 -7.54
N THR A 26 4.18 -13.95 -8.03
CA THR A 26 4.00 -14.95 -9.08
C THR A 26 4.26 -14.27 -10.42
N THR A 27 5.39 -14.56 -11.07
CA THR A 27 5.66 -14.16 -12.48
C THR A 27 4.90 -15.03 -13.49
N GLY A 28 3.87 -15.73 -13.03
CA GLY A 28 3.11 -16.72 -13.80
C GLY A 28 1.73 -16.19 -14.14
N ASN A 29 1.49 -16.01 -15.43
CA ASN A 29 0.22 -15.65 -16.02
C ASN A 29 -0.84 -16.73 -15.68
N SER A 30 -1.62 -16.55 -14.61
CA SER A 30 -2.73 -17.44 -14.28
C SER A 30 -3.89 -16.62 -13.70
N GLU A 31 -4.96 -16.53 -14.48
CA GLU A 31 -6.12 -15.66 -14.29
C GLU A 31 -7.04 -16.05 -13.10
N THR A 32 -6.56 -16.80 -12.10
CA THR A 32 -7.41 -17.35 -11.03
C THR A 32 -6.88 -17.16 -9.60
N SER A 33 -5.98 -16.21 -9.34
CA SER A 33 -5.59 -15.89 -7.96
C SER A 33 -6.15 -14.53 -7.51
N SER A 34 -7.01 -14.56 -6.49
CA SER A 34 -7.31 -13.37 -5.71
C SER A 34 -6.00 -12.85 -5.08
N PRO A 35 -5.78 -11.52 -5.02
CA PRO A 35 -4.56 -11.00 -4.42
C PRO A 35 -4.49 -11.45 -2.95
N PHE A 36 -3.39 -12.08 -2.56
CA PHE A 36 -3.18 -12.61 -1.20
C PHE A 36 -3.02 -11.49 -0.15
N LEU A 37 -2.68 -10.29 -0.62
CA LEU A 37 -2.47 -9.07 0.16
C LEU A 37 -3.70 -8.16 0.06
N SER A 38 -4.32 -7.88 1.20
CA SER A 38 -5.40 -6.89 1.32
C SER A 38 -4.91 -5.46 1.40
N GLY A 39 -3.65 -5.26 1.81
CA GLY A 39 -3.02 -3.94 1.82
C GLY A 39 -1.60 -3.98 2.38
N PHE A 40 -0.78 -3.01 1.99
CA PHE A 40 0.53 -2.80 2.58
C PHE A 40 0.80 -1.30 2.77
N VAL A 41 1.62 -0.98 3.76
CA VAL A 41 2.15 0.36 4.01
C VAL A 41 3.67 0.29 4.12
N THR A 42 4.33 1.21 3.44
CA THR A 42 5.78 1.39 3.52
C THR A 42 6.08 2.55 4.47
N ILE A 43 6.91 2.27 5.47
CA ILE A 43 7.41 3.26 6.41
C ILE A 43 8.91 3.37 6.17
N ALA A 44 9.34 4.53 5.68
CA ALA A 44 10.75 4.84 5.48
C ALA A 44 11.23 5.79 6.56
N ASP A 45 12.35 5.46 7.18
CA ASP A 45 13.06 6.36 8.10
C ASP A 45 14.08 7.22 7.34
N ALA A 46 14.43 8.39 7.90
CA ALA A 46 15.39 9.35 7.35
C ALA A 46 16.80 8.75 7.11
N TYR A 47 17.08 7.60 7.70
CA TYR A 47 18.34 6.85 7.54
C TYR A 47 18.30 5.80 6.42
N GLY A 48 17.25 5.75 5.59
CA GLY A 48 17.14 4.82 4.45
C GLY A 48 16.75 3.39 4.84
N HIS A 49 16.23 3.20 6.06
CA HIS A 49 15.61 1.94 6.48
C HIS A 49 14.15 1.92 6.02
N VAL A 50 13.78 0.88 5.28
CA VAL A 50 12.40 0.69 4.82
C VAL A 50 11.80 -0.49 5.57
N GLN A 51 10.69 -0.24 6.24
CA GLN A 51 9.84 -1.25 6.84
C GLN A 51 8.55 -1.35 6.03
N LEU A 52 8.24 -2.54 5.54
CA LEU A 52 6.98 -2.81 4.85
C LEU A 52 6.08 -3.60 5.80
N ALA A 53 4.94 -3.03 6.16
CA ALA A 53 3.91 -3.69 6.95
C ALA A 53 2.75 -4.08 6.02
N GLY A 54 2.43 -5.38 5.94
CA GLY A 54 1.40 -5.94 5.07
C GLY A 54 0.33 -6.67 5.86
N ILE A 55 -0.90 -6.67 5.32
CA ILE A 55 -2.05 -7.42 5.85
C ILE A 55 -2.52 -8.39 4.78
N THR A 56 -2.63 -9.68 5.13
CA THR A 56 -3.18 -10.70 4.24
C THR A 56 -4.71 -10.66 4.22
N CYS A 57 -5.34 -11.28 3.21
CA CYS A 57 -6.81 -11.38 3.14
C CYS A 57 -7.45 -12.20 4.27
N LEU A 58 -6.63 -12.90 5.06
CA LEU A 58 -7.04 -13.62 6.27
C LEU A 58 -6.85 -12.80 7.55
N GLY A 59 -6.39 -11.54 7.43
CA GLY A 59 -6.18 -10.63 8.55
C GLY A 59 -4.83 -10.81 9.26
N GLU A 60 -3.90 -11.57 8.70
CA GLU A 60 -2.57 -11.75 9.28
C GLU A 60 -1.68 -10.55 8.94
N CYS A 61 -1.02 -9.96 9.94
CA CYS A 61 -0.12 -8.82 9.79
C CYS A 61 1.34 -9.28 9.83
N PHE A 62 2.13 -8.86 8.84
CA PHE A 62 3.57 -9.15 8.80
C PHE A 62 4.37 -7.86 8.56
N VAL A 63 5.57 -7.80 9.13
CA VAL A 63 6.51 -6.68 8.95
C VAL A 63 7.81 -7.21 8.34
N VAL A 64 8.17 -6.65 7.19
CA VAL A 64 9.43 -6.93 6.50
C VAL A 64 10.36 -5.76 6.73
N GLU A 65 11.44 -6.00 7.47
CA GLU A 65 12.48 -4.99 7.67
C GLU A 65 13.59 -5.18 6.63
N MET A 66 13.83 -4.10 5.88
CA MET A 66 14.86 -4.06 4.86
C MET A 66 15.94 -3.05 5.27
N LYS A 67 17.00 -3.57 5.91
CA LYS A 67 18.19 -2.77 6.23
C LYS A 67 19.09 -2.67 5.00
N GLY A 68 19.22 -1.46 4.46
CA GLY A 68 20.22 -1.11 3.46
C GLY A 68 19.91 -1.60 2.05
N TRP A 69 18.80 -1.13 1.47
CA TRP A 69 18.68 -1.16 0.01
C TRP A 69 19.56 -0.05 -0.54
N LYS A 70 20.71 -0.42 -1.12
CA LYS A 70 21.37 0.44 -2.10
C LYS A 70 20.40 0.56 -3.27
N GLU A 71 19.74 1.72 -3.33
CA GLU A 71 18.83 2.17 -4.36
C GLU A 71 19.29 1.70 -5.77
N PRO A 72 18.51 0.90 -6.51
CA PRO A 72 18.57 1.02 -7.96
C PRO A 72 17.97 2.37 -8.31
N ALA A 73 18.79 3.21 -8.95
CA ALA A 73 18.52 4.60 -9.26
C ALA A 73 17.08 4.86 -9.75
N PRO A 74 16.46 5.99 -9.34
CA PRO A 74 15.13 6.33 -9.82
C PRO A 74 15.14 6.49 -11.34
N LEU A 75 14.26 5.73 -12.00
CA LEU A 75 13.89 5.91 -13.40
C LEU A 75 13.40 7.36 -13.59
N GLN A 76 14.26 8.20 -14.16
CA GLN A 76 13.84 9.50 -14.69
C GLN A 76 13.15 9.26 -16.04
N LEU A 77 11.82 9.26 -16.02
CA LEU A 77 11.01 9.58 -17.20
C LEU A 77 11.04 11.11 -17.35
N ASP A 78 11.81 11.60 -18.33
CA ASP A 78 11.70 12.97 -18.82
C ASP A 78 11.27 12.94 -20.29
N LEU A 79 10.03 13.36 -20.53
CA LEU A 79 9.52 13.66 -21.85
C LEU A 79 10.06 15.05 -22.24
N GLU A 80 10.65 15.12 -23.43
CA GLU A 80 10.97 16.33 -24.21
C GLU A 80 12.22 17.13 -23.78
N SER A 81 13.37 16.80 -24.40
CA SER A 81 13.96 17.69 -25.42
C SER A 81 15.26 17.12 -26.00
N LYS A 82 15.29 17.03 -27.34
CA LYS A 82 16.46 16.86 -28.22
C LYS A 82 17.58 15.91 -27.73
N ILE A 83 17.48 14.67 -28.18
CA ILE A 83 18.59 13.72 -28.27
C ILE A 83 19.65 14.29 -29.22
N VAL A 84 20.68 14.91 -28.66
CA VAL A 84 21.99 15.06 -29.30
C VAL A 84 22.88 13.99 -28.68
N LYS A 85 23.17 12.98 -29.50
CA LYS A 85 24.32 12.06 -29.48
C LYS A 85 24.93 11.73 -28.11
N ASP A 86 24.66 10.50 -27.69
CA ASP A 86 25.67 9.49 -27.36
C ASP A 86 27.11 10.03 -27.30
N VAL A 87 27.50 10.47 -26.12
CA VAL A 87 28.89 10.56 -25.70
C VAL A 87 28.93 9.80 -24.39
N GLU A 88 29.46 8.57 -24.48
CA GLU A 88 30.07 7.84 -23.38
C GLU A 88 30.54 8.80 -22.28
N PRO A 89 30.16 8.61 -21.01
CA PRO A 89 30.76 9.40 -19.93
C PRO A 89 32.28 9.23 -20.06
N PRO A 90 33.07 10.31 -20.28
CA PRO A 90 34.50 10.16 -20.36
C PRO A 90 34.91 9.55 -19.04
N ALA A 91 35.45 8.33 -19.14
CA ALA A 91 35.89 7.55 -18.01
C ALA A 91 36.66 8.47 -17.07
N THR A 92 36.28 8.43 -15.80
CA THR A 92 36.96 9.02 -14.66
C THR A 92 38.38 8.44 -14.53
N GLY A 93 39.25 8.72 -15.50
CA GLY A 93 40.69 8.70 -15.36
C GLY A 93 41.09 10.11 -15.00
N MET A 94 40.88 10.50 -13.74
CA MET A 94 41.15 11.87 -13.25
C MET A 94 42.60 12.31 -13.45
N ILE A 95 43.50 11.39 -13.77
CA ILE A 95 44.89 11.56 -14.19
C ILE A 95 45.20 10.36 -15.10
N SER A 96 45.96 10.55 -16.18
CA SER A 96 46.38 9.46 -17.06
C SER A 96 47.11 8.36 -16.25
N LYS A 97 46.79 7.08 -16.48
CA LYS A 97 47.44 5.95 -15.78
C LYS A 97 48.97 5.95 -15.95
N GLU A 98 49.46 6.48 -17.06
CA GLU A 98 50.87 6.68 -17.38
C GLU A 98 51.54 7.73 -16.47
N LEU A 99 50.84 8.78 -16.06
CA LEU A 99 51.39 9.76 -15.11
C LEU A 99 51.56 9.15 -13.72
N ILE A 100 50.65 8.27 -13.31
CA ILE A 100 50.71 7.60 -12.01
C ILE A 100 51.83 6.56 -11.97
N ALA A 101 52.11 5.89 -13.09
CA ALA A 101 53.15 4.88 -13.21
C ALA A 101 54.58 5.45 -13.25
N GLY A 102 54.74 6.72 -13.64
CA GLY A 102 56.04 7.35 -13.84
C GLY A 102 56.61 7.12 -15.25
N PRO A 103 57.73 7.75 -15.60
CA PRO A 103 58.37 7.53 -16.90
C PRO A 103 58.93 6.10 -16.96
N ASP A 104 58.55 5.34 -17.99
CA ASP A 104 59.13 4.02 -18.23
C ASP A 104 60.65 4.14 -18.44
N PRO A 105 61.47 3.36 -17.72
CA PRO A 105 62.92 3.49 -17.80
C PRO A 105 63.39 3.16 -19.23
N PRO A 106 64.26 4.00 -19.82
CA PRO A 106 64.73 3.76 -21.18
C PRO A 106 65.47 2.41 -21.24
N ILE A 107 65.10 1.57 -22.21
CA ILE A 107 65.82 0.33 -22.50
C ILE A 107 67.15 0.72 -23.13
N LEU A 108 68.15 0.93 -22.28
CA LEU A 108 69.50 1.17 -22.71
C LEU A 108 70.10 -0.14 -23.20
N PRO A 109 70.75 -0.18 -24.38
CA PRO A 109 71.48 -1.35 -24.81
C PRO A 109 72.53 -1.64 -23.73
N SER A 110 72.35 -2.76 -23.03
CA SER A 110 73.29 -3.24 -22.01
C SER A 110 74.53 -3.80 -22.70
N SER A 111 75.26 -2.97 -23.42
CA SER A 111 76.50 -3.36 -24.06
C SER A 111 77.63 -3.26 -23.03
N SER A 112 78.26 -4.39 -22.77
CA SER A 112 79.47 -4.54 -21.96
C SER A 112 80.67 -3.72 -22.48
N SER A 113 80.55 -3.07 -23.66
CA SER A 113 81.56 -2.21 -24.29
C SER A 113 81.62 -0.77 -23.77
N LEU A 114 80.65 -0.32 -22.95
CA LEU A 114 80.64 1.05 -22.41
C LEU A 114 81.79 1.36 -21.45
N LYS A 115 82.37 0.33 -20.80
CA LYS A 115 83.50 0.49 -19.88
C LYS A 115 84.82 0.81 -20.58
N SER A 116 84.90 0.65 -21.90
CA SER A 116 86.14 0.84 -22.69
C SER A 116 86.09 2.02 -23.67
N LEU A 117 84.99 2.78 -23.72
CA LEU A 117 84.83 3.91 -24.64
C LEU A 117 85.37 5.20 -24.01
N THR A 118 86.37 5.81 -24.66
CA THR A 118 86.87 7.13 -24.26
C THR A 118 85.91 8.23 -24.73
N PRO A 119 85.68 9.30 -23.94
CA PRO A 119 84.78 10.40 -24.30
C PRO A 119 85.18 11.14 -25.59
N ASP A 120 86.45 11.05 -25.98
CA ASP A 120 86.99 11.71 -27.17
C ASP A 120 86.84 10.87 -28.45
N SER A 121 86.45 9.60 -28.33
CA SER A 121 86.14 8.74 -29.48
C SER A 121 84.82 9.19 -30.13
N ILE A 122 84.76 9.08 -31.47
CA ILE A 122 83.55 9.35 -32.25
C ILE A 122 82.38 8.48 -31.76
N GLU A 123 82.66 7.23 -31.39
CA GLU A 123 81.68 6.29 -30.83
C GLU A 123 81.25 6.65 -29.40
N GLY A 124 82.15 7.23 -28.60
CA GLY A 124 81.83 7.76 -27.27
C GLY A 124 80.91 8.98 -27.35
N LYS A 125 81.21 9.91 -28.27
CA LYS A 125 80.39 11.12 -28.50
C LYS A 125 79.01 10.80 -29.06
N SER A 126 78.91 9.88 -30.02
CA SER A 126 77.62 9.46 -30.57
C SER A 126 76.76 8.75 -29.53
N THR A 127 77.39 7.92 -28.68
CA THR A 127 76.74 7.24 -27.56
C THR A 127 76.21 8.27 -26.55
N LEU A 128 77.02 9.24 -26.13
CA LEU A 128 76.60 10.31 -25.22
C LEU A 128 75.46 11.16 -25.79
N HIS A 129 75.52 11.49 -27.08
CA HIS A 129 74.42 12.19 -27.76
C HIS A 129 73.13 11.35 -27.78
N HIS A 130 73.23 10.04 -28.02
CA HIS A 130 72.10 9.12 -27.95
C HIS A 130 71.50 9.08 -26.53
N TYR A 131 72.34 9.00 -25.48
CA TYR A 131 71.91 9.08 -24.09
C TYR A 131 71.16 10.38 -23.80
N ILE A 132 71.72 11.54 -24.19
CA ILE A 132 71.08 12.84 -23.98
C ILE A 132 69.72 12.91 -24.69
N LYS A 133 69.64 12.40 -25.92
CA LYS A 133 68.39 12.36 -26.68
C LYS A 133 67.33 11.53 -25.97
N VAL A 134 67.68 10.31 -25.56
CA VAL A 134 66.79 9.41 -24.81
C VAL A 134 66.40 10.04 -23.46
N PHE A 135 67.34 10.66 -22.75
CA PHE A 135 67.01 11.38 -21.50
C PHE A 135 66.00 12.51 -21.73
N HIS A 136 66.17 13.27 -22.80
CA HIS A 136 65.27 14.36 -23.15
C HIS A 136 63.86 13.84 -23.48
N GLU A 137 63.77 12.86 -24.37
CA GLU A 137 62.51 12.24 -24.80
C GLU A 137 61.74 11.64 -23.62
N TYR A 138 62.43 10.92 -22.72
CA TYR A 138 61.75 10.21 -21.63
C TYR A 138 61.46 11.08 -20.40
N TYR A 139 62.37 11.96 -20.00
CA TYR A 139 62.20 12.73 -18.76
C TYR A 139 61.70 14.15 -19.00
N VAL A 140 62.20 14.82 -20.05
CA VAL A 140 61.81 16.21 -20.32
C VAL A 140 60.41 16.25 -20.93
N GLU A 141 60.09 15.41 -21.91
CA GLU A 141 58.74 15.38 -22.49
C GLU A 141 57.71 14.88 -21.48
N TYR A 142 58.04 13.88 -20.67
CA TYR A 142 57.19 13.44 -19.56
C TYR A 142 56.90 14.58 -18.58
N GLY A 143 57.92 15.33 -18.16
CA GLY A 143 57.73 16.50 -17.30
C GLY A 143 56.80 17.57 -17.90
N HIS A 144 56.91 17.81 -19.22
CA HIS A 144 55.99 18.71 -19.93
C HIS A 144 54.56 18.16 -19.98
N LYS A 145 54.39 16.86 -20.27
CA LYS A 145 53.10 16.18 -20.29
C LYS A 145 52.41 16.25 -18.92
N VAL A 146 53.12 15.93 -17.85
CA VAL A 146 52.65 16.05 -16.46
C VAL A 146 52.18 17.48 -16.18
N PHE A 147 52.99 18.48 -16.55
CA PHE A 147 52.67 19.87 -16.28
C PHE A 147 51.39 20.33 -17.00
N ILE A 148 51.22 19.97 -18.26
CA ILE A 148 50.04 20.33 -19.06
C ILE A 148 48.80 19.65 -18.48
N GLU A 149 48.84 18.34 -18.26
CA GLU A 149 47.70 17.60 -17.70
C GLU A 149 47.31 18.14 -16.32
N LEU A 150 48.27 18.36 -15.42
CA LEU A 150 48.00 18.94 -14.09
C LEU A 150 47.36 20.33 -14.17
N LYS A 151 47.80 21.17 -15.13
CA LYS A 151 47.23 22.50 -15.33
C LYS A 151 45.79 22.43 -15.81
N GLU A 152 45.50 21.58 -16.79
CA GLU A 152 44.14 21.36 -17.29
C GLU A 152 43.22 20.81 -16.20
N HIS A 153 43.71 19.87 -15.39
CA HIS A 153 42.97 19.34 -14.24
C HIS A 153 42.69 20.40 -13.18
N ALA A 154 43.66 21.28 -12.89
CA ALA A 154 43.47 22.38 -11.95
C ALA A 154 42.37 23.34 -12.44
N ASP A 155 42.37 23.67 -13.74
CA ASP A 155 41.35 24.53 -14.35
C ASP A 155 39.97 23.84 -14.35
N TYR A 156 39.91 22.55 -14.67
CA TYR A 156 38.68 21.76 -14.59
C TYR A 156 38.11 21.74 -13.17
N LEU A 157 38.91 21.39 -12.17
CA LEU A 157 38.48 21.35 -10.77
C LEU A 157 38.02 22.72 -10.28
N LYS A 158 38.67 23.80 -10.73
CA LYS A 158 38.24 25.17 -10.44
C LYS A 158 36.85 25.45 -11.00
N THR A 159 36.60 25.13 -12.27
CA THR A 159 35.29 25.33 -12.88
C THR A 159 34.20 24.47 -12.25
N GLU A 160 34.49 23.21 -11.92
CA GLU A 160 33.56 22.34 -11.20
C GLU A 160 33.25 22.91 -9.80
N MET A 161 34.26 23.32 -9.05
CA MET A 161 34.08 23.93 -7.73
C MET A 161 33.23 25.21 -7.81
N GLU A 162 33.46 26.07 -8.81
CA GLU A 162 32.64 27.25 -9.04
C GLU A 162 31.19 26.91 -9.39
N ASP A 163 30.94 25.88 -10.20
CA ASP A 163 29.59 25.40 -10.50
C ASP A 163 28.88 24.87 -9.25
N LYS A 164 29.56 24.02 -8.47
CA LYS A 164 29.03 23.50 -7.21
C LYS A 164 28.70 24.63 -6.24
N GLN A 165 29.55 25.66 -6.15
CA GLN A 165 29.30 26.83 -5.32
C GLN A 165 28.07 27.62 -5.80
N LYS A 166 27.92 27.85 -7.11
CA LYS A 166 26.74 28.52 -7.68
C LYS A 166 25.46 27.75 -7.38
N ARG A 167 25.49 26.42 -7.53
CA ARG A 167 24.35 25.54 -7.20
C ARG A 167 24.01 25.60 -5.72
N LEU A 168 25.02 25.60 -4.84
CA LEU A 168 24.82 25.73 -3.40
C LEU A 168 24.14 27.05 -3.03
N GLU A 169 24.58 28.17 -3.60
CA GLU A 169 23.95 29.48 -3.35
C GLU A 169 22.51 29.54 -3.87
N ALA A 170 22.23 28.94 -5.04
CA ALA A 170 20.87 28.85 -5.56
C ALA A 170 19.95 28.04 -4.63
N VAL A 171 20.44 26.91 -4.11
CA VAL A 171 19.71 26.08 -3.14
C VAL A 171 19.47 26.85 -1.85
N LYS A 172 20.49 27.56 -1.32
CA LYS A 172 20.37 28.38 -0.11
C LYS A 172 19.32 29.48 -0.26
N LYS A 173 19.29 30.16 -1.41
CA LYS A 173 18.27 31.17 -1.71
C LYS A 173 16.86 30.56 -1.79
N SER A 174 16.73 29.38 -2.40
CA SER A 174 15.46 28.64 -2.44
C SER A 174 14.99 28.25 -1.04
N LEU A 175 15.91 27.77 -0.19
CA LEU A 175 15.61 27.40 1.20
C LEU A 175 15.04 28.57 2.01
N ILE A 176 15.66 29.75 1.91
CA ILE A 176 15.16 30.97 2.58
C ILE A 176 13.75 31.35 2.09
N SER A 177 13.48 31.17 0.79
CA SER A 177 12.14 31.41 0.21
C SER A 177 11.10 30.41 0.75
N VAL A 178 11.48 29.14 0.90
CA VAL A 178 10.62 28.11 1.49
C VAL A 178 10.34 28.41 2.97
N GLU A 179 11.34 28.79 3.75
CA GLU A 179 11.19 29.17 5.15
C GLU A 179 10.25 30.37 5.33
N ALA A 180 10.36 31.38 4.46
CA ALA A 180 9.43 32.51 4.45
C ALA A 180 7.98 32.09 4.14
N LYS A 181 7.79 31.14 3.21
CA LYS A 181 6.47 30.59 2.88
C LYS A 181 5.88 29.76 4.02
N ASP A 182 6.70 28.96 4.70
CA ASP A 182 6.29 28.19 5.87
C ASP A 182 5.76 29.13 6.98
N GLY A 183 6.46 30.23 7.23
CA GLY A 183 6.00 31.27 8.15
C GLY A 183 4.65 31.89 7.78
N ASP A 184 4.35 32.10 6.49
CA ASP A 184 3.03 32.57 6.04
C ASP A 184 1.93 31.52 6.22
N ILE A 185 2.23 30.26 5.89
CA ILE A 185 1.30 29.13 6.08
C ILE A 185 0.94 28.99 7.56
N ASN A 186 1.92 29.03 8.46
CA ASN A 186 1.68 28.98 9.90
C ASN A 186 0.76 30.12 10.36
N LYS A 187 0.97 31.36 9.88
CA LYS A 187 0.05 32.49 10.16
C LYS A 187 -1.36 32.28 9.61
N ARG A 188 -1.52 31.59 8.48
CA ARG A 188 -2.85 31.25 7.91
C ARG A 188 -3.53 30.17 8.75
N ILE A 189 -2.78 29.18 9.21
CA ILE A 189 -3.25 28.12 10.11
C ILE A 189 -3.71 28.73 11.44
N ASP A 190 -2.92 29.61 12.06
CA ASP A 190 -3.30 30.30 13.30
C ASP A 190 -4.58 31.11 13.15
N ARG A 191 -4.74 31.80 12.00
CA ARG A 191 -5.98 32.53 11.68
C ARG A 191 -7.16 31.58 11.55
N ALA A 192 -6.99 30.45 10.88
CA ALA A 192 -8.04 29.44 10.74
C ALA A 192 -8.44 28.87 12.10
N PHE A 193 -7.49 28.52 12.96
CA PHE A 193 -7.78 28.05 14.32
C PHE A 193 -8.58 29.05 15.13
N LYS A 194 -8.20 30.34 15.11
CA LYS A 194 -8.99 31.40 15.79
C LYS A 194 -10.43 31.49 15.27
N VAL A 195 -10.62 31.33 13.96
CA VAL A 195 -11.97 31.32 13.36
C VAL A 195 -12.76 30.08 13.80
N TYR A 196 -12.13 28.91 13.84
CA TYR A 196 -12.77 27.68 14.31
C TYR A 196 -13.18 27.78 15.78
N GLU A 197 -12.30 28.25 16.67
CA GLU A 197 -12.64 28.48 18.08
C GLU A 197 -13.82 29.45 18.23
N LEU A 198 -13.85 30.53 17.44
CA LEU A 198 -14.95 31.47 17.46
C LEU A 198 -16.25 30.83 16.96
N LEU A 199 -16.17 30.00 15.92
CA LEU A 199 -17.33 29.29 15.38
C LEU A 199 -17.87 28.26 16.38
N GLU A 200 -17.00 27.54 17.06
CA GLU A 200 -17.36 26.58 18.12
C GLU A 200 -18.09 27.30 19.26
N LYS A 201 -17.53 28.41 19.77
CA LYS A 201 -18.20 29.27 20.77
C LYS A 201 -19.55 29.76 20.28
N ARG A 202 -19.68 30.13 19.01
CA ARG A 202 -20.97 30.53 18.43
C ARG A 202 -21.95 29.36 18.38
N ILE A 203 -21.53 28.18 17.94
CA ILE A 203 -22.39 26.98 17.90
C ILE A 203 -22.89 26.63 19.30
N ASP A 204 -22.01 26.68 20.30
CA ASP A 204 -22.41 26.41 21.68
C ASP A 204 -23.38 27.47 22.21
N SER A 205 -23.14 28.76 21.90
CA SER A 205 -24.10 29.81 22.22
C SER A 205 -25.46 29.60 21.53
N PHE A 206 -25.46 29.08 20.29
CA PHE A 206 -26.68 28.75 19.56
C PHE A 206 -27.47 27.61 20.22
N LYS A 207 -26.80 26.57 20.73
CA LYS A 207 -27.45 25.50 21.50
C LYS A 207 -28.13 26.02 22.77
N MET A 208 -27.60 27.10 23.36
CA MET A 208 -28.15 27.70 24.57
C MET A 208 -29.33 28.65 24.29
N LEU A 209 -29.62 28.99 23.03
CA LEU A 209 -30.73 29.88 22.68
C LEU A 209 -32.08 29.16 22.74
N PRO A 210 -33.07 29.69 23.48
CA PRO A 210 -34.39 29.06 23.64
C PRO A 210 -35.16 28.87 22.32
N ALA A 211 -34.87 29.68 21.30
CA ALA A 211 -35.54 29.61 20.00
C ALA A 211 -34.95 28.56 19.04
N ALA A 212 -33.69 28.13 19.26
CA ALA A 212 -33.06 27.03 18.53
C ALA A 212 -33.35 25.67 19.17
N ASN A 213 -33.68 25.69 20.46
CA ASN A 213 -34.17 24.52 21.18
C ASN A 213 -35.63 24.27 20.78
N LYS A 214 -35.75 23.42 19.75
CA LYS A 214 -36.95 22.71 19.28
C LYS A 214 -38.25 23.48 19.49
N LYS A 215 -38.80 23.99 18.37
CA LYS A 215 -40.24 24.25 18.24
C LYS A 215 -40.97 23.13 18.99
N PRO A 216 -41.84 23.42 19.97
CA PRO A 216 -42.50 22.37 20.75
C PRO A 216 -43.13 21.41 19.75
N LEU A 217 -42.86 20.10 19.92
CA LEU A 217 -43.29 19.09 18.96
C LEU A 217 -44.77 19.31 18.68
N THR A 218 -45.12 19.42 17.41
CA THR A 218 -46.53 19.44 17.03
C THR A 218 -47.19 18.14 17.47
N GLN A 219 -48.50 18.17 17.72
CA GLN A 219 -49.23 17.01 18.23
C GLN A 219 -48.98 15.74 17.39
N ALA A 220 -48.92 15.88 16.06
CA ALA A 220 -48.58 14.79 15.15
C ALA A 220 -47.16 14.24 15.34
N GLU A 221 -46.17 15.11 15.60
CA GLU A 221 -44.78 14.69 15.87
C GLU A 221 -44.66 14.01 17.24
N GLN A 222 -45.43 14.45 18.24
CA GLN A 222 -45.46 13.83 19.56
C GLN A 222 -46.11 12.45 19.52
N GLU A 223 -47.22 12.30 18.79
CA GLU A 223 -47.85 11.00 18.55
C GLU A 223 -46.91 10.07 17.77
N PHE A 224 -46.29 10.55 16.69
CA PHE A 224 -45.32 9.77 15.92
C PHE A 224 -44.11 9.35 16.77
N LYS A 225 -43.60 10.24 17.63
CA LYS A 225 -42.53 9.92 18.58
C LYS A 225 -42.97 8.85 19.57
N SER A 226 -44.17 8.96 20.14
CA SER A 226 -44.69 7.94 21.06
C SER A 226 -44.85 6.56 20.40
N GLN A 227 -45.18 6.52 19.10
CA GLN A 227 -45.20 5.27 18.33
C GLN A 227 -43.80 4.70 18.14
N LEU A 228 -42.81 5.55 17.82
CA LEU A 228 -41.41 5.12 17.70
C LEU A 228 -40.86 4.58 19.02
N ASP A 229 -41.11 5.26 20.13
CA ASP A 229 -40.66 4.84 21.46
C ASP A 229 -41.32 3.50 21.84
N ARG A 230 -42.62 3.31 21.53
CA ARG A 230 -43.31 2.02 21.70
C ARG A 230 -42.68 0.90 20.85
N PHE A 231 -42.34 1.17 19.59
CA PHE A 231 -41.67 0.18 18.75
C PHE A 231 -40.29 -0.19 19.29
N ALA A 232 -39.52 0.80 19.72
CA ALA A 232 -38.17 0.63 20.23
C ALA A 232 -38.13 -0.19 21.53
N ASP A 233 -38.98 0.16 22.50
CA ASP A 233 -38.88 -0.37 23.86
C ASP A 233 -39.68 -1.67 24.07
N VAL A 234 -40.80 -1.85 23.36
CA VAL A 234 -41.72 -2.98 23.63
C VAL A 234 -41.69 -3.99 22.50
N GLU A 235 -41.89 -3.53 21.26
CA GLU A 235 -42.14 -4.44 20.14
C GLU A 235 -40.84 -5.09 19.63
N LEU A 236 -39.73 -4.33 19.56
CA LEU A 236 -38.43 -4.89 19.17
C LEU A 236 -37.89 -5.90 20.18
N ASP A 237 -38.06 -5.66 21.47
CA ASP A 237 -37.58 -6.59 22.50
C ASP A 237 -38.46 -7.85 22.58
N ALA A 238 -39.77 -7.73 22.36
CA ALA A 238 -40.66 -8.87 22.19
C ALA A 238 -40.28 -9.70 20.94
N LEU A 239 -39.98 -9.05 19.82
CA LEU A 239 -39.51 -9.72 18.60
C LEU A 239 -38.18 -10.43 18.82
N ARG A 240 -37.19 -9.77 19.43
CA ARG A 240 -35.91 -10.38 19.80
C ARG A 240 -36.10 -11.60 20.71
N SER A 241 -36.99 -11.51 21.69
CA SER A 241 -37.34 -12.62 22.58
C SER A 241 -38.01 -13.77 21.84
N SER A 242 -38.90 -13.48 20.89
CA SER A 242 -39.55 -14.50 20.06
C SER A 242 -38.57 -15.23 19.14
N ILE A 243 -37.62 -14.50 18.54
CA ILE A 243 -36.54 -15.05 17.72
C ILE A 243 -35.61 -15.91 18.58
N ALA A 244 -35.25 -15.44 19.78
CA ALA A 244 -34.48 -16.21 20.74
C ALA A 244 -35.19 -17.52 21.15
N ALA A 245 -36.50 -17.46 21.43
CA ALA A 245 -37.29 -18.64 21.77
C ALA A 245 -37.44 -19.62 20.59
N LEU A 246 -37.62 -19.12 19.35
CA LEU A 246 -37.69 -19.95 18.15
C LEU A 246 -36.34 -20.61 17.85
N SER A 247 -35.24 -19.85 17.90
CA SER A 247 -33.89 -20.40 17.69
C SER A 247 -33.53 -21.43 18.76
N ALA A 248 -33.92 -21.23 20.02
CA ALA A 248 -33.76 -22.23 21.08
C ALA A 248 -34.58 -23.50 20.83
N ARG A 249 -35.82 -23.39 20.30
CA ARG A 249 -36.62 -24.55 19.88
C ARG A 249 -35.99 -25.26 18.69
N MET A 250 -35.50 -24.52 17.70
CA MET A 250 -34.83 -25.08 16.52
C MET A 250 -33.55 -25.83 16.91
N LYS A 251 -32.73 -25.28 17.81
CA LYS A 251 -31.56 -25.96 18.37
C LYS A 251 -31.95 -27.26 19.09
N ARG A 252 -33.00 -27.24 19.93
CA ARG A 252 -33.53 -28.44 20.59
C ARG A 252 -34.02 -29.49 19.58
N PHE A 253 -34.71 -29.08 18.52
CA PHE A 253 -35.18 -29.99 17.48
C PHE A 253 -34.03 -30.60 16.67
N ALA A 254 -33.02 -29.80 16.33
CA ALA A 254 -31.82 -30.27 15.64
C ALA A 254 -31.00 -31.26 16.49
N GLN A 255 -30.87 -30.99 17.79
CA GLN A 255 -30.22 -31.89 18.75
C GLN A 255 -31.03 -33.18 18.99
N GLN A 256 -32.37 -33.10 19.05
CA GLN A 256 -33.24 -34.29 19.12
C GLN A 256 -33.17 -35.15 17.85
N SER A 257 -32.88 -34.55 16.69
CA SER A 257 -32.70 -35.28 15.43
C SER A 257 -31.35 -36.01 15.34
N THR A 258 -30.34 -35.60 16.11
CA THR A 258 -29.00 -36.22 16.15
C THR A 258 -28.80 -37.17 17.34
N GLY A 259 -29.63 -37.07 18.38
CA GLY A 259 -29.51 -37.83 19.64
C GLY A 259 -30.35 -39.11 19.76
N SER A 260 -30.90 -39.68 18.69
CA SER A 260 -31.71 -40.92 18.77
C SER A 260 -30.87 -42.21 18.82
N ALA A 261 -29.65 -42.16 19.35
CA ALA A 261 -28.78 -43.33 19.52
C ALA A 261 -27.97 -43.26 20.83
N ALA A 262 -28.62 -43.19 21.99
CA ALA A 262 -28.15 -43.80 23.25
C ALA A 262 -29.13 -43.57 24.43
N SER A 263 -29.72 -44.67 24.90
CA SER A 263 -30.19 -45.02 26.27
C SER A 263 -30.83 -43.96 27.19
N THR A 264 -32.13 -44.05 27.48
CA THR A 264 -32.81 -44.76 28.60
C THR A 264 -32.99 -43.90 29.87
N GLY A 265 -34.24 -43.49 30.15
CA GLY A 265 -34.64 -42.99 31.46
C GLY A 265 -35.88 -42.07 31.46
N MET A 266 -37.07 -42.66 31.59
CA MET A 266 -38.36 -42.05 32.00
C MET A 266 -39.24 -41.31 30.96
N VAL A 267 -40.52 -41.70 30.97
CA VAL A 267 -41.74 -41.31 30.22
C VAL A 267 -42.70 -40.71 31.29
N PRO A 268 -43.80 -39.92 31.08
CA PRO A 268 -44.72 -39.89 29.93
C PRO A 268 -45.18 -38.45 29.52
N TRP A 269 -45.73 -38.17 28.33
CA TRP A 269 -47.10 -38.47 27.91
C TRP A 269 -47.27 -38.27 26.40
N GLN A 270 -48.20 -39.04 25.85
CA GLN A 270 -48.50 -39.31 24.45
C GLN A 270 -49.00 -38.09 23.66
N ALA A 271 -48.55 -37.97 22.41
CA ALA A 271 -49.42 -37.70 21.26
C ALA A 271 -48.75 -38.16 19.96
N GLN A 272 -49.18 -39.33 19.49
CA GLN A 272 -49.20 -39.84 18.13
C GLN A 272 -48.13 -39.31 17.14
N ARG A 273 -47.08 -40.09 16.91
CA ARG A 273 -46.55 -40.31 15.55
C ARG A 273 -46.79 -41.76 15.16
N ALA A 274 -48.03 -42.19 15.26
CA ALA A 274 -48.49 -43.33 14.47
C ALA A 274 -48.55 -42.87 13.01
N GLY A 275 -47.71 -43.46 12.16
CA GLY A 275 -47.76 -43.29 10.71
C GLY A 275 -47.17 -41.97 10.18
N ARG A 276 -45.83 -41.88 10.12
CA ARG A 276 -45.23 -41.13 9.01
C ARG A 276 -45.46 -41.95 7.75
N SER A 277 -46.68 -41.88 7.19
CA SER A 277 -46.86 -42.12 5.77
C SER A 277 -45.98 -41.08 5.08
N HIS A 278 -44.87 -41.53 4.51
CA HIS A 278 -44.07 -40.69 3.64
C HIS A 278 -44.98 -40.34 2.46
N ILE A 279 -45.66 -39.20 2.54
CA ILE A 279 -46.50 -38.66 1.47
C ILE A 279 -45.64 -38.70 0.21
N SER A 280 -46.04 -39.49 -0.78
CA SER A 280 -45.25 -39.60 -2.00
C SER A 280 -45.21 -38.23 -2.66
N GLU A 281 -44.13 -37.93 -3.35
CA GLU A 281 -43.97 -36.66 -4.08
C GLU A 281 -45.15 -36.43 -5.06
N SER A 282 -45.73 -37.52 -5.57
CA SER A 282 -46.96 -37.49 -6.38
C SER A 282 -48.23 -37.10 -5.62
N GLN A 283 -48.38 -37.48 -4.35
CA GLN A 283 -49.49 -37.01 -3.50
C GLN A 283 -49.30 -35.53 -3.13
N MET A 284 -48.06 -35.11 -2.89
CA MET A 284 -47.73 -33.71 -2.61
C MET A 284 -47.98 -32.81 -3.84
N SER A 285 -47.62 -33.27 -5.03
CA SER A 285 -47.87 -32.54 -6.28
C SER A 285 -49.36 -32.44 -6.60
N LEU A 286 -50.13 -33.51 -6.37
CA LEU A 286 -51.59 -33.48 -6.47
C LEU A 286 -52.20 -32.47 -5.50
N LEU A 287 -51.77 -32.49 -4.24
CA LEU A 287 -52.23 -31.54 -3.22
C LEU A 287 -51.90 -30.10 -3.61
N LYS A 288 -50.69 -29.84 -4.10
CA LYS A 288 -50.27 -28.52 -4.59
C LYS A 288 -51.13 -28.06 -5.77
N SER A 289 -51.39 -28.93 -6.75
CA SER A 289 -52.24 -28.60 -7.90
C SER A 289 -53.70 -28.34 -7.51
N SER A 290 -54.22 -29.07 -6.52
CA SER A 290 -55.59 -28.84 -6.03
C SER A 290 -55.69 -27.54 -5.23
N LEU A 291 -54.67 -27.19 -4.45
CA LEU A 291 -54.58 -25.90 -3.75
C LEU A 291 -54.51 -24.73 -4.76
N GLU A 292 -53.74 -24.89 -5.83
CA GLU A 292 -53.64 -23.89 -6.90
C GLU A 292 -54.98 -23.68 -7.60
N LYS A 293 -55.69 -24.75 -7.94
CA LYS A 293 -57.05 -24.67 -8.49
C LYS A 293 -58.02 -23.99 -7.52
N LEU A 294 -57.96 -24.30 -6.24
CA LEU A 294 -58.79 -23.64 -5.23
C LEU A 294 -58.46 -22.16 -5.06
N SER A 295 -57.17 -21.80 -5.16
CA SER A 295 -56.74 -20.39 -5.15
C SER A 295 -57.33 -19.62 -6.32
N LEU A 296 -57.25 -20.17 -7.53
CA LEU A 296 -57.84 -19.58 -8.74
C LEU A 296 -59.36 -19.42 -8.61
N LEU A 297 -60.04 -20.44 -8.10
CA LEU A 297 -61.49 -20.39 -7.88
C LEU A 297 -61.85 -19.35 -6.81
N ASN A 298 -61.03 -19.22 -5.76
CA ASN A 298 -61.22 -18.20 -4.72
C ASN A 298 -61.00 -16.78 -5.27
N GLU A 299 -60.00 -16.57 -6.12
CA GLU A 299 -59.79 -15.30 -6.82
C GLU A 299 -60.97 -14.96 -7.72
N GLU A 300 -61.44 -15.91 -8.52
CA GLU A 300 -62.62 -15.72 -9.37
C GLU A 300 -63.88 -15.39 -8.54
N ASN A 301 -64.09 -16.11 -7.43
CA ASN A 301 -65.19 -15.83 -6.52
C ASN A 301 -65.05 -14.46 -5.86
N SER A 302 -63.85 -14.03 -5.50
CA SER A 302 -63.61 -12.69 -4.95
C SER A 302 -63.95 -11.59 -5.96
N LEU A 303 -63.67 -11.81 -7.25
CA LEU A 303 -64.03 -10.89 -8.33
C LEU A 303 -65.54 -10.84 -8.53
N LYS A 304 -66.21 -12.01 -8.54
CA LYS A 304 -67.68 -12.10 -8.62
C LYS A 304 -68.34 -11.40 -7.44
N LEU A 305 -67.83 -11.60 -6.22
CA LEU A 305 -68.33 -10.92 -5.02
C LEU A 305 -68.16 -9.40 -5.09
N ARG A 306 -67.01 -8.91 -5.59
CA ARG A 306 -66.82 -7.46 -5.80
C ARG A 306 -67.79 -6.89 -6.83
N LEU A 307 -68.09 -7.64 -7.89
CA LEU A 307 -69.07 -7.27 -8.91
C LEU A 307 -70.49 -7.20 -8.33
N ILE A 308 -70.86 -8.19 -7.51
CA ILE A 308 -72.14 -8.20 -6.78
C ILE A 308 -72.21 -7.04 -5.77
N ASP A 309 -71.16 -6.79 -4.99
CA ASP A 309 -71.10 -5.68 -4.02
C ASP A 309 -71.21 -4.31 -4.72
N HIS A 310 -70.60 -4.17 -5.90
CA HIS A 310 -70.72 -2.96 -6.72
C HIS A 310 -72.14 -2.78 -7.26
N GLU A 311 -72.80 -3.85 -7.74
CA GLU A 311 -74.17 -3.79 -8.22
C GLU A 311 -75.18 -3.53 -7.09
N LEU A 312 -75.00 -4.15 -5.92
CA LEU A 312 -75.81 -3.89 -4.73
C LEU A 312 -75.68 -2.44 -4.27
N LYS A 313 -74.46 -1.89 -4.19
CA LYS A 313 -74.23 -0.47 -3.87
C LYS A 313 -74.89 0.49 -4.88
N ASN A 314 -75.06 0.06 -6.13
CA ASN A 314 -75.75 0.86 -7.15
C ASN A 314 -77.27 0.76 -7.06
N GLN A 315 -77.82 -0.37 -6.57
CA GLN A 315 -79.27 -0.55 -6.36
C GLN A 315 -79.78 0.01 -5.02
N GLU A 316 -78.91 0.17 -4.01
CA GLU A 316 -79.24 0.82 -2.73
C GLU A 316 -79.24 2.37 -2.78
N ARG A 317 -78.96 2.97 -3.94
CA ARG A 317 -79.11 4.42 -4.21
C ARG A 317 -80.40 4.73 -4.93
#